data_AF-A0A1X9YKL0-F1
#
_entry.id   AF-A0A1X9YKL0-F1
#
_cell.length_a   1.000
_cell.length_b   1.000
_cell.length_c   1.000
_cell.angle_alpha   90.00
_cell.angle_beta   90.00
_cell.angle_gamma   90.00
#
_symmetry.space_group_name_H-M   'P 1'
#
loop_
_entity.id
_entity.type
_entity.pdbx_description
1 polymer ?
#
loop_
_entity_poly.entity_id
_entity_poly.type
_entity_poly.pdbx_seq_one_letter_code
_entity_poly.pdbx_strand_id
1 'polypeptide(L)'
;MMFNSAMMCRQQEARHRQIAVNASLQNVRKVALAAAAAWGRQAEDAEEREAGSRCSLSEADAAIALEFQLEDDLDEDPGNEAMGNHARAASGAVLVRGTLPDGVPV
;
A
#
# COMPACT_ATOMS: atom_id res chain seq x y z
N MET A 1 2.87 -5.49 3.96
CA MET A 1 4.17 -4.79 3.83
C MET A 1 4.30 -3.79 4.96
N MET A 2 5.47 -3.72 5.60
CA MET A 2 5.73 -2.73 6.66
C MET A 2 6.38 -1.51 6.01
N PHE A 3 5.66 -0.38 5.98
CA PHE A 3 6.15 0.86 5.37
C PHE A 3 6.71 1.78 6.45
N ASN A 4 7.87 2.39 6.20
CA ASN A 4 8.39 3.45 7.07
C ASN A 4 7.56 4.73 6.89
N SER A 5 7.42 5.49 7.98
CA SER A 5 6.75 6.80 7.96
C SER A 5 7.65 7.87 7.33
N ALA A 6 7.03 8.93 6.80
CA ALA A 6 7.75 10.06 6.21
C ALA A 6 8.75 10.66 7.20
N MET A 7 8.32 10.88 8.45
CA MET A 7 9.17 11.43 9.51
C MET A 7 10.43 10.60 9.76
N MET A 8 10.29 9.26 9.82
CA MET A 8 11.41 8.36 10.04
C MET A 8 12.38 8.38 8.86
N CYS A 9 11.86 8.34 7.63
CA CYS A 9 12.66 8.44 6.41
C CYS A 9 13.45 9.76 6.36
N ARG A 10 12.82 10.91 6.69
CA ARG A 10 13.49 12.22 6.78
C ARG A 10 14.58 12.25 7.86
N GLN A 11 14.34 11.62 9.01
CA GLN A 11 15.34 11.51 10.07
C GLN A 11 16.58 10.72 9.61
N GLN A 12 16.35 9.61 8.90
CA GLN A 12 17.44 8.78 8.36
C GLN A 12 18.21 9.50 7.25
N GLU A 13 17.51 10.21 6.36
CA GLU A 13 18.14 11.08 5.36
C GLU A 13 19.07 12.10 6.03
N ALA A 14 18.59 12.84 7.02
CA ALA A 14 19.38 13.84 7.75
C ALA A 14 20.61 13.21 8.44
N ARG A 15 20.43 12.05 9.08
CA ARG A 15 21.51 11.30 9.71
C ARG A 15 22.60 10.93 8.70
N HIS A 16 22.23 10.43 7.53
CA HIS A 16 23.19 10.04 6.49
C HIS A 16 23.87 11.25 5.85
N ARG A 17 23.18 12.39 5.70
CA ARG A 17 23.83 13.66 5.30
C ARG A 17 24.87 14.09 6.33
N GLN A 18 24.56 13.99 7.62
CA GLN A 18 25.52 14.31 8.68
C GLN A 18 26.73 13.38 8.66
N ILE A 19 26.54 12.07 8.42
CA ILE A 19 27.66 11.13 8.25
C ILE A 19 28.54 11.52 7.06
N ALA A 20 27.93 11.90 5.93
CA ALA A 20 28.67 12.29 4.73
C ALA A 20 29.55 13.54 4.96
N VAL A 21 29.04 14.55 5.68
CA VAL A 21 29.77 15.77 6.04
C VAL A 21 30.98 15.46 6.91
N ASN A 22 30.83 14.54 7.88
CA ASN A 22 31.89 14.20 8.83
C ASN A 22 32.84 13.10 8.33
N ALA A 23 32.59 12.53 7.14
CA ALA A 23 33.41 11.45 6.61
C ALA A 23 34.75 11.96 6.06
N SER A 24 35.85 11.46 6.64
CA SER A 24 37.22 11.69 6.15
C SER A 24 37.52 10.92 4.87
N LEU A 25 36.98 9.70 4.75
CA LEU A 25 37.18 8.85 3.59
C LEU A 25 36.13 9.10 2.50
N GLN A 26 36.58 9.26 1.25
CA GLN A 26 35.69 9.56 0.12
C GLN A 26 34.69 8.44 -0.17
N ASN A 27 35.07 7.18 0.02
CA ASN A 27 34.16 6.03 -0.16
C ASN A 27 33.00 6.08 0.84
N VAL A 28 33.27 6.38 2.11
CA VAL A 28 32.24 6.53 3.15
C VAL A 28 31.29 7.67 2.80
N ARG A 29 31.83 8.82 2.34
CA ARG A 29 31.01 9.94 1.89
C ARG A 29 30.07 9.57 0.74
N LYS A 30 30.58 8.88 -0.28
CA LYS A 30 29.77 8.41 -1.43
C LYS A 30 28.62 7.52 -0.99
N VAL A 31 28.90 6.52 -0.14
CA VAL A 31 27.88 5.59 0.37
C VAL A 31 26.86 6.33 1.23
N ALA A 32 27.30 7.22 2.12
CA ALA A 32 26.39 7.99 2.96
C ALA A 32 25.47 8.92 2.15
N LEU A 33 25.98 9.57 1.09
CA LEU A 33 25.15 10.37 0.20
C LEU A 33 24.15 9.52 -0.60
N ALA A 34 24.56 8.35 -1.08
CA ALA A 34 23.66 7.42 -1.77
C ALA A 34 22.53 6.93 -0.83
N ALA A 35 22.86 6.59 0.41
CA ALA A 35 21.88 6.23 1.42
C ALA A 35 20.94 7.39 1.74
N ALA A 36 21.45 8.61 1.91
CA ALA A 36 20.62 9.80 2.12
C ALA A 36 19.62 10.01 0.96
N ALA A 37 20.07 9.87 -0.28
CA ALA A 37 19.19 9.99 -1.45
C ALA A 37 18.12 8.89 -1.51
N ALA A 38 18.44 7.66 -1.11
CA ALA A 38 17.47 6.57 -1.04
C ALA A 38 16.41 6.84 0.05
N TRP A 39 16.82 7.30 1.23
CA TRP A 39 15.89 7.71 2.28
C TRP A 39 15.02 8.90 1.89
N GLY A 40 15.57 9.87 1.16
CA GLY A 40 14.81 11.02 0.63
C GLY A 40 13.67 10.57 -0.29
N ARG A 41 13.93 9.67 -1.25
CA ARG A 41 12.88 9.09 -2.10
C ARG A 41 11.82 8.34 -1.30
N GLN A 42 12.23 7.54 -0.32
CA GLN A 42 11.29 6.81 0.52
C GLN A 42 10.44 7.75 1.40
N ALA A 43 10.98 8.92 1.77
CA ALA A 43 10.23 9.95 2.47
C ALA A 43 9.15 10.56 1.56
N GLU A 44 9.49 10.91 0.32
CA GLU A 44 8.52 11.40 -0.67
C GLU A 44 7.40 10.39 -0.91
N ASP A 45 7.75 9.11 -1.13
CA ASP A 45 6.75 8.04 -1.28
C ASP A 45 5.87 7.86 -0.03
N ALA A 46 6.43 8.10 1.16
CA ALA A 46 5.68 8.04 2.41
C ALA A 46 4.77 9.26 2.60
N GLU A 47 5.23 10.45 2.25
CA GLU A 47 4.46 11.69 2.27
C GLU A 47 3.24 11.57 1.36
N GLU A 48 3.40 11.04 0.14
CA GLU A 48 2.29 10.83 -0.79
C GLU A 48 1.26 9.80 -0.27
N ARG A 49 1.73 8.72 0.37
CA ARG A 49 0.85 7.72 0.99
C ARG A 49 0.11 8.30 2.20
N GLU A 50 0.82 9.01 3.07
CA GLU A 50 0.27 9.60 4.30
C GLU A 50 -0.69 10.75 4.00
N ALA A 51 -0.43 11.53 2.95
CA ALA A 51 -1.34 12.55 2.43
C ALA A 51 -2.61 11.96 1.78
N GLY A 52 -2.73 10.64 1.68
CA GLY A 52 -3.83 9.97 1.00
C GLY A 52 -3.84 10.18 -0.52
N SER A 53 -2.78 10.78 -1.08
CA SER A 53 -2.69 11.10 -2.52
C SER A 53 -2.51 9.85 -3.39
N ARG A 54 -2.11 8.71 -2.80
CA ARG A 54 -2.00 7.40 -3.47
C ARG A 54 -3.25 6.52 -3.32
N CYS A 55 -4.42 7.12 -3.23
CA CYS A 55 -5.70 6.42 -3.31
C CYS A 55 -6.63 7.11 -4.31
N SER A 56 -6.26 7.08 -5.58
CA SER A 56 -7.26 7.10 -6.64
C SER A 56 -6.81 6.07 -7.64
N LEU A 57 -7.63 5.04 -7.83
CA LEU A 57 -7.58 4.17 -8.99
C LEU A 57 -7.25 5.00 -10.24
N SER A 58 -6.54 4.43 -11.21
CA SER A 58 -6.41 5.11 -12.51
C SER A 58 -7.81 5.50 -13.01
N GLU A 59 -7.96 6.56 -13.79
CA GLU A 59 -9.28 6.98 -14.27
C GLU A 59 -10.07 5.82 -14.91
N ALA A 60 -9.36 4.94 -15.63
CA ALA A 60 -9.92 3.71 -16.18
C ALA A 60 -10.37 2.71 -15.09
N ASP A 61 -9.51 2.42 -14.11
CA ASP A 61 -9.86 1.51 -13.01
C ASP A 61 -10.99 2.08 -12.12
N ALA A 62 -11.05 3.41 -11.98
CA ALA A 62 -12.10 4.11 -11.25
C ALA A 62 -13.44 4.02 -11.99
N ALA A 63 -13.42 4.18 -13.33
CA ALA A 63 -14.61 4.00 -14.17
C ALA A 63 -15.12 2.55 -14.15
N ILE A 64 -14.21 1.57 -14.20
CA ILE A 64 -14.57 0.15 -14.10
C ILE A 64 -15.18 -0.14 -12.72
N ALA A 65 -14.55 0.32 -11.64
CA ALA A 65 -15.09 0.14 -10.28
C ALA A 65 -16.46 0.81 -10.12
N LEU A 66 -16.71 1.94 -10.79
CA LEU A 66 -18.01 2.61 -10.81
C LEU A 66 -19.05 1.79 -11.59
N GLU A 67 -18.70 1.22 -12.73
CA GLU A 67 -19.60 0.37 -13.54
C GLU A 67 -20.10 -0.83 -12.74
N PHE A 68 -19.20 -1.56 -12.06
CA PHE A 68 -19.57 -2.67 -11.17
C PHE A 68 -20.51 -2.25 -10.04
N GLN A 69 -20.29 -1.08 -9.41
CA GLN A 69 -21.18 -0.56 -8.36
C GLN A 69 -22.57 -0.24 -8.90
N LEU A 70 -22.65 0.36 -10.09
CA LEU A 70 -23.92 0.71 -10.70
C LEU A 70 -24.71 -0.53 -11.13
N GLU A 71 -24.06 -1.60 -11.59
CA GLU A 71 -24.72 -2.87 -11.89
C GLU A 71 -25.30 -3.52 -10.62
N ASP A 72 -24.53 -3.61 -9.53
CA ASP A 72 -25.00 -4.16 -8.24
C ASP A 72 -26.22 -3.38 -7.69
N ASP A 73 -26.22 -2.04 -7.76
CA ASP A 73 -27.32 -1.19 -7.28
C ASP A 73 -28.58 -1.30 -8.18
N LEU A 74 -28.42 -1.64 -9.47
CA LEU A 74 -29.54 -1.78 -10.42
C LEU A 74 -30.19 -3.17 -10.36
N ASP A 75 -29.45 -4.19 -9.92
CA ASP A 75 -29.97 -5.55 -9.71
C ASP A 75 -30.72 -5.71 -8.37
N GLU A 76 -30.65 -4.72 -7.46
CA GLU A 76 -31.54 -4.60 -6.29
C GLU A 76 -32.94 -4.09 -6.71
N ASP A 77 -33.73 -4.93 -7.37
CA ASP A 77 -35.19 -4.73 -7.44
C ASP A 77 -35.81 -4.99 -6.06
N PRO A 78 -36.44 -4.00 -5.38
CA PRO A 78 -37.10 -4.20 -4.08
C PRO A 78 -38.45 -4.94 -4.21
N GLY A 79 -38.65 -5.75 -5.25
CA GLY A 79 -39.93 -6.30 -5.68
C GLY A 79 -40.18 -7.78 -5.45
N ASN A 80 -39.30 -8.52 -4.76
CA ASN A 80 -39.55 -9.93 -4.46
C ASN A 80 -39.15 -10.33 -3.03
N GLU A 81 -40.04 -10.05 -2.08
CA GLU A 81 -40.05 -10.73 -0.80
C GLU A 81 -40.51 -12.19 -0.95
N ALA A 82 -39.57 -13.14 -0.92
CA ALA A 82 -39.84 -14.48 -0.39
C ALA A 82 -38.54 -15.26 -0.09
N MET A 83 -37.83 -14.91 0.98
CA MET A 83 -37.11 -15.94 1.72
C MET A 83 -37.02 -15.57 3.20
N GLY A 84 -37.75 -16.32 4.01
CA GLY A 84 -37.80 -16.14 5.45
C GLY A 84 -36.44 -16.29 6.12
N ASN A 85 -36.24 -15.45 7.14
CA ASN A 85 -35.62 -15.80 8.41
C ASN A 85 -34.43 -16.78 8.35
N HIS A 86 -33.22 -16.23 8.17
CA HIS A 86 -32.07 -16.71 8.94
C HIS A 86 -31.37 -15.53 9.60
N ALA A 87 -31.69 -15.40 10.89
CA ALA A 87 -31.09 -14.48 11.82
C ALA A 87 -29.55 -14.59 11.84
N ARG A 88 -28.91 -13.41 11.87
CA ARG A 88 -27.79 -13.03 12.74
C ARG A 88 -26.59 -13.99 12.83
N ALA A 89 -25.44 -13.57 12.29
CA ALA A 89 -24.22 -13.38 13.09
C ALA A 89 -23.06 -12.77 12.26
N ALA A 90 -22.61 -11.61 12.73
CA ALA A 90 -21.22 -11.17 12.93
C ALA A 90 -20.08 -11.71 12.03
N SER A 91 -19.28 -10.75 11.55
CA SER A 91 -17.80 -10.75 11.52
C SER A 91 -17.10 -11.91 10.81
N GLY A 92 -16.41 -11.60 9.71
CA GLY A 92 -15.39 -12.49 9.14
C GLY A 92 -14.42 -11.73 8.25
N ALA A 93 -13.19 -11.57 8.72
CA ALA A 93 -12.08 -10.94 8.01
C ALA A 93 -11.81 -11.57 6.63
N VAL A 94 -11.47 -10.73 5.65
CA VAL A 94 -10.87 -11.15 4.38
C VAL A 94 -9.52 -11.82 4.67
N LEU A 95 -9.50 -13.15 4.64
CA LEU A 95 -8.29 -13.95 4.61
C LEU A 95 -7.97 -14.24 3.14
N VAL A 96 -7.02 -13.49 2.57
CA VAL A 96 -6.44 -13.82 1.27
C VAL A 96 -5.69 -15.15 1.42
N ARG A 97 -6.23 -16.22 0.83
CA ARG A 97 -5.60 -17.53 0.85
C ARG A 97 -4.74 -17.68 -0.40
N GLY A 98 -3.42 -17.54 -0.23
CA GLY A 98 -2.45 -17.93 -1.25
C GLY A 98 -2.52 -19.43 -1.50
N THR A 99 -2.52 -19.81 -2.78
CA THR A 99 -2.48 -21.20 -3.24
C THR A 99 -1.12 -21.51 -3.85
N LEU A 100 -0.37 -22.41 -3.23
CA LEU A 100 0.42 -23.54 -3.78
C LEU A 100 1.06 -24.25 -2.56
N PRO A 101 1.38 -25.56 -2.56
CA PRO A 101 1.96 -26.37 -3.65
C PRO A 101 1.25 -27.75 -3.82
N ASP A 102 1.55 -28.62 -4.80
CA ASP A 102 2.67 -29.57 -4.76
C ASP A 102 2.79 -30.40 -6.06
N GLY A 103 4.02 -30.83 -6.39
CA GLY A 103 4.26 -32.19 -6.90
C GLY A 103 4.91 -32.35 -8.27
N VAL A 104 6.24 -32.37 -8.34
CA VAL A 104 7.00 -33.11 -9.37
C VAL A 104 7.97 -34.05 -8.65
N PRO A 105 7.94 -35.38 -8.90
CA PRO A 105 8.83 -36.33 -8.26
C PRO A 105 10.20 -36.45 -8.96
N VAL A 106 11.13 -36.97 -8.16
CA VAL A 106 12.59 -37.18 -8.28
C VAL A 106 13.12 -37.56 -9.66
#